data_AF-A0A358XRF3-F1
#
_entry.id   AF-A0A358XRF3-F1
#
_cell.length_a   1.000
_cell.length_b   1.000
_cell.length_c   1.000
_cell.angle_alpha   90.00
_cell.angle_beta   90.00
_cell.angle_gamma   90.00
#
_symmetry.space_group_name_H-M   'P 1'
#
loop_
_entity.id
_entity.type
_entity.pdbx_description
1 polymer ?
#
loop_
_entity_poly.entity_id
_entity_poly.type
_entity_poly.pdbx_seq_one_letter_code
_entity_poly.pdbx_strand_id
1 'polypeptide(L)'
;MLLGHKLAILLRSDVFEAQGQIYRKQFRLSFGREATEDELIFIRADQGNPLLKLRVALRKNYDLIFFIDGQLSAGEASKGWVPVRLHKSELLLREGIAALSFWTKVPIRAAIMTMVDGQITLRFAEEGRYVNNRSDYQPALQYILDLVEDLAAEELIQWECLPAVFDHELLIKQEQMPLQNLWLPFIVQEKRMLFDLATGRSVVIGTKEFEIACQKFRKIWLNV
;
A
#
# COMPACT_ATOMS: atom_id res chain seq x y z
N MET A 1 4.07 -34.46 10.31
CA MET A 1 3.43 -33.15 10.58
C MET A 1 4.15 -32.11 9.76
N LEU A 2 3.46 -31.42 8.85
CA LEU A 2 4.02 -30.23 8.20
C LEU A 2 4.00 -29.10 9.24
N LEU A 3 5.16 -28.76 9.79
CA LEU A 3 5.38 -27.54 10.56
C LEU A 3 5.44 -26.39 9.55
N GLY A 4 4.29 -25.80 9.21
CA GLY A 4 4.24 -24.70 8.26
C GLY A 4 2.82 -24.20 8.00
N HIS A 5 2.72 -22.91 7.66
CA HIS A 5 1.50 -22.26 7.24
C HIS A 5 1.29 -22.48 5.73
N LYS A 6 0.07 -22.85 5.32
CA LYS A 6 -0.30 -22.88 3.90
C LYS A 6 -0.68 -21.46 3.47
N LEU A 7 -0.23 -20.99 2.32
CA LEU A 7 -0.43 -19.61 1.88
C LEU A 7 -1.25 -19.54 0.60
N ALA A 8 -2.25 -18.66 0.58
CA ALA A 8 -2.98 -18.30 -0.62
C ALA A 8 -2.84 -16.79 -0.85
N ILE A 9 -2.23 -16.41 -1.97
CA ILE A 9 -1.93 -15.02 -2.29
C ILE A 9 -2.92 -14.52 -3.34
N LEU A 10 -3.65 -13.45 -3.03
CA LEU A 10 -4.48 -12.76 -4.00
C LEU A 10 -3.63 -11.79 -4.81
N LEU A 11 -3.63 -11.94 -6.13
CA LEU A 11 -2.87 -11.08 -7.04
C LEU A 11 -3.78 -10.53 -8.13
N ARG A 12 -3.55 -9.27 -8.52
CA ARG A 12 -4.17 -8.68 -9.71
C ARG A 12 -3.65 -9.35 -10.97
N SER A 13 -4.46 -9.37 -12.03
CA SER A 13 -4.11 -10.10 -13.25
C SER A 13 -2.90 -9.55 -14.00
N ASP A 14 -2.67 -8.24 -13.93
CA ASP A 14 -1.54 -7.57 -14.57
C ASP A 14 -0.18 -7.94 -13.94
N VAL A 15 -0.17 -8.27 -12.65
CA VAL A 15 1.05 -8.70 -11.93
C VAL A 15 1.09 -10.20 -11.62
N PHE A 16 0.00 -10.94 -11.89
CA PHE A 16 -0.17 -12.33 -11.45
C PHE A 16 0.99 -13.25 -11.86
N GLU A 17 1.36 -13.25 -13.13
CA GLU A 17 2.41 -14.14 -13.62
C GLU A 17 3.78 -13.71 -13.09
N ALA A 18 4.12 -12.42 -13.19
CA ALA A 18 5.41 -11.90 -12.74
C ALA A 18 5.62 -12.13 -11.24
N GLN A 19 4.66 -11.73 -10.40
CA GLN A 19 4.74 -11.91 -8.94
C GLN A 19 4.68 -13.39 -8.58
N GLY A 20 3.81 -14.18 -9.22
CA GLY A 20 3.73 -15.62 -9.00
C GLY A 20 5.08 -16.33 -9.25
N GLN A 21 5.82 -15.93 -10.28
CA GLN A 21 7.16 -16.47 -10.53
C GLN A 21 8.18 -16.04 -9.47
N ILE A 22 8.13 -14.79 -9.01
CA ILE A 22 9.01 -14.30 -7.93
C ILE A 22 8.81 -15.14 -6.66
N TYR A 23 7.56 -15.36 -6.26
CA TYR A 23 7.23 -16.18 -5.08
C TYR A 23 7.69 -17.62 -5.21
N ARG A 24 7.46 -18.27 -6.36
CA ARG A 24 7.93 -19.66 -6.61
C ARG A 24 9.44 -19.74 -6.58
N LYS A 25 10.14 -18.80 -7.23
CA LYS A 25 11.60 -18.70 -7.19
C LYS A 25 12.10 -18.54 -5.75
N GLN A 26 11.49 -17.65 -4.97
CA GLN A 26 11.88 -17.44 -3.58
C GLN A 26 11.62 -18.69 -2.73
N PHE A 27 10.49 -19.37 -2.92
CA PHE A 27 10.21 -20.63 -2.24
C PHE A 27 11.27 -21.68 -2.56
N ARG A 28 11.65 -21.83 -3.84
CA ARG A 28 12.72 -22.75 -4.23
C ARG A 28 14.07 -22.39 -3.63
N LEU A 29 14.41 -21.10 -3.55
CA LEU A 29 15.64 -20.65 -2.91
C LEU A 29 15.64 -20.97 -1.40
N SER A 30 14.51 -20.80 -0.72
CA SER A 30 14.38 -21.04 0.72
C SER A 30 14.32 -22.54 1.08
N PHE A 31 13.65 -23.36 0.27
CA PHE A 31 13.32 -24.75 0.61
C PHE A 31 13.97 -25.81 -0.31
N GLY A 32 14.69 -25.40 -1.35
CA GLY A 32 15.38 -26.30 -2.28
C GLY A 32 14.50 -27.06 -3.27
N ARG A 33 13.18 -26.78 -3.31
CA ARG A 33 12.20 -27.43 -4.20
C ARG A 33 11.07 -26.48 -4.58
N GLU A 34 10.27 -26.87 -5.58
CA GLU A 34 9.03 -26.15 -5.90
C GLU A 34 7.97 -26.33 -4.79
N ALA A 35 7.12 -25.31 -4.63
CA ALA A 35 5.97 -25.38 -3.74
C ALA A 35 4.91 -26.29 -4.33
N THR A 36 4.26 -27.09 -3.49
CA THR A 36 3.07 -27.85 -3.89
C THR A 36 1.81 -27.00 -3.77
N GLU A 37 0.73 -27.42 -4.42
CA GLU A 37 -0.58 -26.76 -4.27
C GLU A 37 -1.07 -26.77 -2.82
N ASP A 38 -0.62 -27.73 -2.00
CA ASP A 38 -0.93 -27.81 -0.57
C ASP A 38 -0.15 -26.81 0.30
N GLU A 39 0.76 -26.02 -0.27
CA GLU A 39 1.63 -25.09 0.46
C GLU A 39 1.47 -23.65 -0.01
N LEU A 40 1.37 -23.44 -1.33
CA LEU A 40 1.29 -22.12 -1.92
C LEU A 40 0.38 -22.13 -3.15
N ILE A 41 -0.67 -21.31 -3.10
CA ILE A 41 -1.56 -21.08 -4.23
C ILE A 41 -1.70 -19.58 -4.52
N PHE A 42 -1.97 -19.26 -5.78
CA PHE A 42 -2.22 -17.90 -6.23
C PHE A 42 -3.63 -17.78 -6.77
N ILE A 43 -4.36 -16.75 -6.37
CA ILE A 43 -5.73 -16.48 -6.79
C ILE A 43 -5.74 -15.16 -7.57
N ARG A 44 -6.27 -15.18 -8.80
CA ARG A 44 -6.47 -13.97 -9.61
C ARG A 44 -7.65 -13.16 -9.07
N ALA A 45 -7.44 -11.86 -8.87
CA ALA A 45 -8.43 -10.96 -8.28
C ALA A 45 -9.62 -10.62 -9.20
N ASP A 46 -9.49 -10.81 -10.50
CA ASP A 46 -10.47 -10.40 -11.53
C ASP A 46 -11.12 -11.59 -12.26
N GLN A 47 -10.78 -12.84 -11.90
CA GLN A 47 -11.28 -14.03 -12.60
C GLN A 47 -12.28 -14.84 -11.77
N GLY A 48 -13.51 -14.93 -12.31
CA GLY A 48 -14.60 -15.71 -11.72
C GLY A 48 -15.09 -15.09 -10.41
N ASN A 49 -15.15 -15.89 -9.34
CA ASN A 49 -15.50 -15.41 -8.00
C ASN A 49 -14.30 -15.57 -7.05
N PRO A 50 -13.40 -14.57 -6.96
CA PRO A 50 -12.19 -14.65 -6.14
C PRO A 50 -12.51 -14.78 -4.65
N LEU A 51 -13.54 -14.10 -4.14
CA LEU A 51 -13.96 -14.19 -2.74
C LEU A 51 -14.40 -15.61 -2.37
N LEU A 52 -15.11 -16.30 -3.27
CA LEU A 52 -15.47 -17.70 -3.05
C LEU A 52 -14.23 -18.60 -3.01
N LYS A 53 -13.26 -18.39 -3.91
CA LYS A 53 -12.00 -19.15 -3.91
C LYS A 53 -11.19 -18.92 -2.63
N LEU A 54 -11.10 -17.68 -2.16
CA LEU A 54 -10.44 -17.32 -0.90
C LEU A 54 -11.13 -17.96 0.30
N ARG A 55 -12.47 -17.96 0.33
CA ARG A 55 -13.26 -18.65 1.36
C ARG A 55 -12.97 -20.15 1.38
N VAL A 56 -12.85 -20.78 0.21
CA VAL A 56 -12.48 -22.19 0.09
C VAL A 56 -11.05 -22.43 0.58
N ALA A 57 -10.11 -21.54 0.28
CA ALA A 57 -8.73 -21.63 0.76
C ALA A 57 -8.66 -21.56 2.30
N LEU A 58 -9.36 -20.60 2.93
CA LEU A 58 -9.45 -20.54 4.40
C LEU A 58 -10.00 -21.85 5.01
N ARG A 59 -11.05 -22.44 4.40
CA ARG A 59 -11.59 -23.74 4.86
C ARG A 59 -10.60 -24.89 4.72
N LYS A 60 -9.64 -24.79 3.81
CA LYS A 60 -8.53 -25.73 3.64
C LYS A 60 -7.31 -25.37 4.50
N ASN A 61 -7.47 -24.46 5.47
CA ASN A 61 -6.44 -24.03 6.41
C ASN A 61 -5.26 -23.29 5.73
N TYR A 62 -5.55 -22.46 4.72
CA TYR A 62 -4.61 -21.50 4.16
C TYR A 62 -4.77 -20.15 4.86
N ASP A 63 -3.66 -19.53 5.21
CA ASP A 63 -3.59 -18.11 5.49
C ASP A 63 -3.65 -17.34 4.16
N LEU A 64 -4.34 -16.21 4.20
CA LEU A 64 -4.54 -15.39 3.01
C LEU A 64 -3.66 -14.15 3.07
N ILE A 65 -2.96 -13.87 1.97
CA ILE A 65 -2.19 -12.64 1.82
C ILE A 65 -2.87 -11.74 0.80
N PHE A 66 -3.13 -10.50 1.23
CA PHE A 66 -3.67 -9.43 0.41
C PHE A 66 -2.66 -8.30 0.39
N PHE A 67 -2.39 -7.78 -0.80
CA PHE A 67 -1.72 -6.50 -0.94
C PHE A 67 -2.76 -5.39 -0.91
N ILE A 68 -2.46 -4.33 -0.18
CA ILE A 68 -3.32 -3.17 -0.02
C ILE A 68 -2.75 -2.10 -0.92
N ASP A 69 -2.92 -2.31 -2.23
CA ASP A 69 -2.76 -1.28 -3.24
C ASP A 69 -4.13 -0.61 -3.41
N GLY A 70 -4.33 0.50 -2.70
CA GLY A 70 -5.61 1.22 -2.67
C GLY A 70 -6.12 1.61 -4.06
N GLN A 71 -7.41 1.94 -4.21
CA GLN A 71 -7.85 2.54 -5.47
C GLN A 71 -7.21 3.92 -5.62
N LEU A 72 -6.31 4.01 -6.60
CA LEU A 72 -5.56 5.20 -6.99
C LEU A 72 -6.36 6.08 -7.99
N SER A 73 -7.53 6.60 -7.61
CA SER A 73 -8.22 7.67 -8.38
C SER A 73 -9.35 8.37 -7.61
N ALA A 74 -9.45 9.68 -7.74
CA ALA A 74 -10.67 10.45 -7.43
C ALA A 74 -11.68 10.28 -8.57
N GLY A 75 -12.80 9.58 -8.32
CA GLY A 75 -13.87 9.45 -9.31
C GLY A 75 -14.71 8.19 -9.12
N GLU A 76 -15.94 8.41 -8.67
CA GLU A 76 -17.04 7.46 -8.47
C GLU A 76 -16.77 6.31 -7.48
N ALA A 77 -17.31 6.47 -6.27
CA ALA A 77 -17.60 5.39 -5.34
C ALA A 77 -18.41 4.31 -6.05
N SER A 78 -17.73 3.34 -6.64
CA SER A 78 -18.36 2.16 -7.23
C SER A 78 -18.70 1.16 -6.13
N LYS A 79 -19.68 0.29 -6.38
CA LYS A 79 -20.09 -0.73 -5.43
C LYS A 79 -18.89 -1.59 -4.99
N GLY A 80 -18.73 -1.76 -3.69
CA GLY A 80 -17.67 -2.61 -3.12
C GLY A 80 -16.40 -1.88 -2.70
N TRP A 81 -16.43 -0.55 -2.62
CA TRP A 81 -15.38 0.28 -2.04
C TRP A 81 -15.84 0.94 -0.75
N VAL A 82 -14.91 1.10 0.18
CA VAL A 82 -15.14 1.71 1.48
C VAL A 82 -14.11 2.83 1.67
N PRO A 83 -14.56 4.05 2.04
CA PRO A 83 -13.66 5.15 2.32
C PRO A 83 -12.95 4.94 3.66
N VAL A 84 -11.64 5.17 3.65
CA VAL A 84 -10.77 5.19 4.81
C VAL A 84 -9.94 6.47 4.75
N ARG A 85 -9.37 6.88 5.88
CA ARG A 85 -8.56 8.09 5.95
C ARG A 85 -7.12 7.75 6.22
N LEU A 86 -6.24 8.49 5.57
CA LEU A 86 -4.83 8.55 5.92
C LEU A 86 -4.47 10.03 6.03
N HIS A 87 -4.19 10.48 7.26
CA HIS A 87 -4.04 11.90 7.57
C HIS A 87 -5.25 12.73 7.11
N LYS A 88 -5.08 13.64 6.14
CA LYS A 88 -6.13 14.51 5.60
C LYS A 88 -6.73 14.00 4.29
N SER A 89 -6.25 12.87 3.78
CA SER A 89 -6.68 12.33 2.49
C SER A 89 -7.64 11.16 2.70
N GLU A 90 -8.67 11.11 1.85
CA GLU A 90 -9.59 9.98 1.78
C GLU A 90 -9.07 9.00 0.74
N LEU A 91 -9.00 7.72 1.09
CA LEU A 91 -8.60 6.63 0.20
C LEU A 91 -9.74 5.61 0.12
N LEU A 92 -9.81 4.86 -0.96
CA LEU A 92 -10.83 3.82 -1.16
C LEU A 92 -10.20 2.43 -1.11
N LEU A 93 -10.70 1.57 -0.22
CA LEU A 93 -10.30 0.17 -0.09
C LEU A 93 -11.43 -0.80 -0.45
N ARG A 94 -11.07 -1.95 -1.01
CA ARG A 94 -12.04 -2.98 -1.41
C ARG A 94 -12.71 -3.59 -0.17
N GLU A 95 -14.03 -3.59 -0.14
CA GLU A 95 -14.80 -4.19 0.97
C GLU A 95 -14.60 -5.70 1.10
N GLY A 96 -14.10 -6.36 0.05
CA GLY A 96 -13.94 -7.81 -0.03
C GLY A 96 -13.13 -8.41 1.12
N ILE A 97 -12.13 -7.70 1.63
CA ILE A 97 -11.31 -8.14 2.77
C ILE A 97 -12.17 -8.21 4.04
N ALA A 98 -12.91 -7.13 4.34
CA ALA A 98 -13.82 -7.08 5.47
C ALA A 98 -14.97 -8.09 5.35
N ALA A 99 -15.53 -8.23 4.15
CA ALA A 99 -16.58 -9.21 3.87
C ALA A 99 -16.11 -10.65 4.10
N LEU A 100 -14.89 -10.97 3.69
CA LEU A 100 -14.32 -12.29 3.90
C LEU A 100 -14.11 -12.59 5.39
N SER A 101 -13.57 -11.64 6.14
CA SER A 101 -13.45 -11.75 7.60
C SER A 101 -14.83 -11.96 8.25
N PHE A 102 -15.83 -11.19 7.84
CA PHE A 102 -17.20 -11.31 8.34
C PHE A 102 -17.81 -12.69 8.12
N TRP A 103 -17.62 -13.27 6.92
CA TRP A 103 -18.16 -14.59 6.57
C TRP A 103 -17.41 -15.76 7.19
N THR A 104 -16.12 -15.60 7.48
CA THR A 104 -15.25 -16.70 7.91
C THR A 104 -14.88 -16.65 9.38
N LYS A 105 -15.13 -15.51 10.05
CA LYS A 105 -14.73 -15.24 11.44
C LYS A 105 -13.21 -15.32 11.65
N VAL A 106 -12.44 -15.15 10.57
CA VAL A 106 -10.99 -15.06 10.61
C VAL A 106 -10.61 -13.57 10.72
N PRO A 107 -9.76 -13.18 11.69
CA PRO A 107 -9.40 -11.78 11.86
C PRO A 107 -8.46 -11.30 10.74
N ILE A 108 -8.51 -9.99 10.49
CA ILE A 108 -7.58 -9.29 9.61
C ILE A 108 -6.36 -8.90 10.45
N ARG A 109 -5.16 -9.24 10.00
CA ARG A 109 -3.91 -8.75 10.62
C ARG A 109 -3.18 -7.89 9.59
N ALA A 110 -2.94 -6.63 9.93
CA ALA A 110 -2.18 -5.72 9.09
C ALA A 110 -0.68 -5.92 9.32
N ALA A 111 0.10 -5.79 8.25
CA ALA A 111 1.55 -5.83 8.32
C ALA A 111 2.13 -4.87 7.27
N ILE A 112 3.25 -4.24 7.61
CA ILE A 112 3.99 -3.36 6.71
C ILE A 112 5.48 -3.70 6.77
N MET A 113 6.09 -3.78 5.59
CA MET A 113 7.51 -4.04 5.43
C MET A 113 8.17 -2.80 4.85
N THR A 114 9.24 -2.34 5.50
CA THR A 114 10.02 -1.17 5.10
C THR A 114 11.50 -1.54 5.07
N MET A 115 12.31 -0.76 4.35
CA MET A 115 13.76 -0.93 4.31
C MET A 115 14.47 0.41 4.45
N VAL A 116 15.28 0.57 5.50
CA VAL A 116 16.08 1.79 5.74
C VAL A 116 17.54 1.38 5.94
N ASP A 117 18.47 2.02 5.23
CA ASP A 117 19.91 1.71 5.27
C ASP A 117 20.24 0.22 5.07
N GLY A 118 19.46 -0.45 4.22
CA GLY A 118 19.59 -1.89 3.93
C GLY A 118 19.04 -2.81 5.01
N GLN A 119 18.46 -2.27 6.09
CA GLN A 119 17.78 -3.05 7.13
C GLN A 119 16.30 -3.17 6.82
N ILE A 120 15.81 -4.41 6.70
CA ILE A 120 14.39 -4.70 6.50
C ILE A 120 13.71 -4.73 7.87
N THR A 121 12.65 -3.94 8.02
CA THR A 121 11.77 -3.95 9.19
C THR A 121 10.40 -4.44 8.79
N LEU A 122 9.85 -5.39 9.54
CA LEU A 122 8.48 -5.87 9.39
C LEU A 122 7.70 -5.53 10.65
N ARG A 123 6.70 -4.66 10.52
CA ARG A 123 5.79 -4.30 11.61
C ARG A 123 4.47 -5.03 11.42
N PHE A 124 3.92 -5.52 12.52
CA PHE A 124 2.56 -6.05 12.58
C PHE A 124 1.74 -5.13 13.47
N ALA A 125 0.47 -4.96 13.12
CA ALA A 125 -0.47 -4.38 14.06
C ALA A 125 -0.69 -5.34 15.24
N GLU A 126 -0.84 -4.79 16.44
CA GLU A 126 -0.72 -5.52 17.71
C GLU A 126 -1.71 -6.69 17.82
N GLU A 127 -2.97 -6.49 17.42
CA GLU A 127 -4.03 -7.50 17.49
C GLU A 127 -4.77 -7.64 16.16
N GLY A 128 -5.27 -8.84 15.87
CA GLY A 128 -6.08 -9.08 14.67
C GLY A 128 -7.48 -8.48 14.81
N ARG A 129 -7.97 -7.81 13.77
CA ARG A 129 -9.26 -7.15 13.74
C ARG A 129 -10.36 -8.08 13.22
N TYR A 130 -11.34 -8.39 14.05
CA TYR A 130 -12.52 -9.15 13.65
C TYR A 130 -13.61 -8.25 13.05
N VAL A 131 -14.35 -8.79 12.08
CA VAL A 131 -15.53 -8.15 11.50
C VAL A 131 -16.77 -8.93 11.91
N ASN A 132 -17.58 -8.39 12.81
CA ASN A 132 -18.73 -9.10 13.39
C ASN A 132 -20.04 -8.75 12.66
N ASN A 133 -20.12 -7.56 12.09
CA ASN A 133 -21.27 -7.05 11.36
C ASN A 133 -20.81 -6.14 10.21
N ARG A 134 -21.76 -5.64 9.40
CA ARG A 134 -21.43 -4.75 8.26
C ARG A 134 -20.94 -3.37 8.68
N SER A 135 -21.38 -2.84 9.81
CA SER A 135 -20.88 -1.55 10.32
C SER A 135 -19.40 -1.62 10.71
N ASP A 136 -18.85 -2.81 10.98
CA ASP A 136 -17.44 -3.00 11.27
C ASP A 136 -16.53 -2.93 10.03
N TYR A 137 -17.09 -2.86 8.81
CA TYR A 137 -16.30 -2.91 7.58
C TYR A 137 -15.34 -1.72 7.46
N GLN A 138 -15.84 -0.50 7.67
CA GLN A 138 -15.01 0.70 7.59
C GLN A 138 -13.95 0.72 8.71
N PRO A 139 -14.28 0.50 9.99
CA PRO A 139 -13.27 0.41 11.05
C PRO A 139 -12.21 -0.66 10.81
N ALA A 140 -12.58 -1.81 10.24
CA ALA A 140 -11.64 -2.89 9.96
C ALA A 140 -10.68 -2.57 8.81
N LEU A 141 -11.14 -1.80 7.82
CA LEU A 141 -10.28 -1.32 6.73
C LEU A 141 -9.42 -0.13 7.16
N GLN A 142 -9.93 0.75 8.04
CA GLN A 142 -9.15 1.83 8.64
C GLN A 142 -7.94 1.28 9.41
N TYR A 143 -8.18 0.25 10.24
CA TYR A 143 -7.14 -0.47 10.99
C TYR A 143 -5.95 -0.93 10.13
N ILE A 144 -6.16 -1.21 8.84
CA ILE A 144 -5.08 -1.60 7.92
C ILE A 144 -4.14 -0.42 7.64
N LEU A 145 -4.68 0.79 7.51
CA LEU A 145 -3.91 2.01 7.22
C LEU A 145 -3.34 2.69 8.46
N ASP A 146 -3.84 2.39 9.65
CA ASP A 146 -3.32 2.97 10.89
C ASP A 146 -1.80 2.69 11.05
N LEU A 147 -1.30 1.53 10.56
CA LEU A 147 0.14 1.24 10.52
C LEU A 147 0.97 2.17 9.62
N VAL A 148 0.33 2.78 8.63
CA VAL A 148 0.98 3.72 7.70
C VAL A 148 1.14 5.09 8.37
N GLU A 149 0.23 5.46 9.27
CA GLU A 149 0.27 6.76 9.97
C GLU A 149 1.50 6.93 10.85
N ASP A 150 2.02 5.82 11.41
CA ASP A 150 3.16 5.81 12.32
C ASP A 150 4.52 5.73 11.60
N LEU A 151 4.55 5.68 10.27
CA LEU A 151 5.80 5.58 9.51
C LEU A 151 6.58 6.89 9.49
N ALA A 152 7.91 6.79 9.60
CA ALA A 152 8.79 7.90 9.27
C ALA A 152 8.75 8.22 7.77
N ALA A 153 9.18 9.42 7.37
CA ALA A 153 9.13 9.86 5.97
C ALA A 153 9.96 8.96 5.04
N GLU A 154 11.11 8.48 5.51
CA GLU A 154 12.03 7.58 4.81
C GLU A 154 11.42 6.19 4.57
N GLU A 155 10.45 5.82 5.39
CA GLU A 155 9.70 4.57 5.27
C GLU A 155 8.47 4.75 4.40
N LEU A 156 7.75 5.84 4.60
CA LEU A 156 6.53 6.17 3.86
C LEU A 156 6.79 6.37 2.36
N ILE A 157 7.93 6.94 1.97
CA ILE A 157 8.29 7.14 0.55
C ILE A 157 8.41 5.83 -0.24
N GLN A 158 8.55 4.69 0.44
CA GLN A 158 8.61 3.36 -0.18
C GLN A 158 7.22 2.84 -0.56
N TRP A 159 6.16 3.46 -0.02
CA TRP A 159 4.79 3.05 -0.29
C TRP A 159 4.37 3.51 -1.69
N GLU A 160 4.16 2.55 -2.59
CA GLU A 160 3.82 2.82 -4.00
C GLU A 160 2.54 3.66 -4.18
N CYS A 161 1.63 3.62 -3.19
CA CYS A 161 0.38 4.38 -3.22
C CYS A 161 0.48 5.79 -2.62
N LEU A 162 1.65 6.20 -2.10
CA LEU A 162 1.85 7.52 -1.54
C LEU A 162 1.42 8.68 -2.48
N PRO A 163 1.63 8.63 -3.81
CA PRO A 163 1.16 9.69 -4.71
C PRO A 163 -0.34 9.98 -4.61
N ALA A 164 -1.19 8.96 -4.42
CA ALA A 164 -2.65 9.17 -4.32
C ALA A 164 -3.06 10.03 -3.12
N VAL A 165 -2.26 10.04 -2.05
CA VAL A 165 -2.51 10.91 -0.88
C VAL A 165 -2.44 12.39 -1.29
N PHE A 166 -1.54 12.74 -2.21
CA PHE A 166 -1.32 14.10 -2.69
C PHE A 166 -2.25 14.51 -3.83
N ASP A 167 -2.73 13.56 -4.64
CA ASP A 167 -3.70 13.83 -5.71
C ASP A 167 -5.02 14.43 -5.15
N HIS A 168 -5.42 14.06 -3.93
CA HIS A 168 -6.58 14.63 -3.25
C HIS A 168 -6.38 16.08 -2.79
N GLU A 169 -5.16 16.46 -2.38
CA GLU A 169 -4.87 17.87 -2.02
C GLU A 169 -4.88 18.78 -3.26
N LEU A 170 -4.48 18.26 -4.43
CA LEU A 170 -4.48 18.99 -5.69
C LEU A 170 -5.89 19.29 -6.20
N LEU A 171 -6.84 18.36 -6.05
CA LEU A 171 -8.23 18.58 -6.50
C LEU A 171 -9.02 19.53 -5.59
N ILE A 172 -8.81 19.49 -4.27
CA ILE A 172 -9.51 20.40 -3.33
C ILE A 172 -8.95 21.83 -3.40
N LYS A 173 -7.67 22.03 -3.77
CA LYS A 173 -7.06 23.37 -3.94
C LYS A 173 -7.11 23.92 -5.36
N GLN A 174 -7.43 23.11 -6.37
CA GLN A 174 -7.52 23.57 -7.76
C GLN A 174 -8.63 24.60 -8.00
N GLU A 175 -9.65 24.69 -7.13
CA GLU A 175 -10.66 25.74 -7.23
C GLU A 175 -10.20 27.12 -6.73
N GLN A 176 -9.02 27.26 -6.09
CA GLN A 176 -8.64 28.56 -5.49
C GLN A 176 -7.21 29.06 -5.69
N MET A 177 -6.28 28.33 -6.31
CA MET A 177 -5.00 28.93 -6.68
C MET A 177 -4.49 28.46 -8.04
N PRO A 178 -4.00 29.37 -8.91
CA PRO A 178 -3.24 28.94 -10.08
C PRO A 178 -2.01 28.20 -9.55
N LEU A 179 -1.88 26.91 -9.90
CA LEU A 179 -0.70 26.09 -9.60
C LEU A 179 0.54 26.81 -10.15
N GLN A 180 1.23 27.55 -9.29
CA GLN A 180 2.57 28.02 -9.59
C GLN A 180 3.51 26.82 -9.46
N ASN A 181 4.41 26.65 -10.43
CA ASN A 181 5.43 25.60 -10.45
C ASN A 181 6.23 25.59 -9.15
N LEU A 182 5.83 24.77 -8.19
CA LEU A 182 6.50 24.65 -6.89
C LEU A 182 7.52 23.51 -6.97
N TRP A 183 8.79 23.88 -6.97
CA TRP A 183 9.91 22.96 -7.02
C TRP A 183 10.40 22.63 -5.61
N LEU A 184 10.27 21.37 -5.20
CA LEU A 184 10.72 20.86 -3.91
C LEU A 184 12.17 20.35 -4.00
N PRO A 185 13.08 20.80 -3.13
CA PRO A 185 14.41 20.22 -3.02
C PRO A 185 14.40 18.97 -2.13
N PHE A 186 14.91 17.84 -2.64
CA PHE A 186 15.18 16.63 -1.84
C PHE A 186 16.45 15.89 -2.27
N ILE A 187 16.91 14.95 -1.43
CA ILE A 187 18.08 14.11 -1.68
C ILE A 187 17.63 12.65 -1.84
N VAL A 188 18.03 12.00 -2.94
CA VAL A 188 17.80 10.57 -3.19
C VAL A 188 19.11 9.92 -3.60
N GLN A 189 19.54 8.87 -2.90
CA GLN A 189 20.80 8.16 -3.20
C GLN A 189 21.98 9.14 -3.36
N GLU A 190 22.11 10.07 -2.42
CA GLU A 190 23.11 11.16 -2.42
C GLU A 190 23.00 12.19 -3.57
N LYS A 191 22.03 12.03 -4.48
CA LYS A 191 21.76 12.99 -5.56
C LYS A 191 20.80 14.06 -5.08
N ARG A 192 21.17 15.31 -5.32
CA ARG A 192 20.38 16.50 -5.03
C ARG A 192 19.44 16.76 -6.18
N MET A 193 18.14 16.85 -5.91
CA MET A 193 17.11 16.94 -6.94
C MET A 193 16.14 18.07 -6.65
N LEU A 194 15.54 18.60 -7.72
CA LEU A 194 14.31 19.38 -7.65
C LEU A 194 13.18 18.56 -8.24
N PHE A 195 12.03 18.59 -7.57
CA PHE A 195 10.81 17.94 -8.02
C PHE A 195 9.70 18.94 -8.20
N ASP A 196 9.14 18.95 -9.39
CA ASP A 196 8.01 19.79 -9.73
C ASP A 196 6.72 19.08 -9.32
N LEU A 197 6.05 19.63 -8.31
CA LEU A 197 4.77 19.12 -7.84
C LEU A 197 3.67 19.20 -8.90
N ALA A 198 3.76 20.17 -9.83
CA ALA A 198 2.73 20.36 -10.85
C ALA A 198 2.83 19.32 -11.98
N THR A 199 4.05 18.86 -12.30
CA THR A 199 4.29 17.96 -13.44
C THR A 199 4.78 16.56 -13.05
N GLY A 200 5.08 16.32 -11.77
CA GLY A 200 5.64 15.06 -11.28
C GLY A 200 7.05 14.76 -11.78
N ARG A 201 7.71 15.74 -12.41
CA ARG A 201 9.04 15.58 -12.98
C ARG A 201 10.10 15.92 -11.95
N SER A 202 11.23 15.23 -12.04
CA SER A 202 12.42 15.54 -11.26
C SER A 202 13.62 15.83 -12.14
N VAL A 203 14.52 16.66 -11.62
CA VAL A 203 15.79 16.97 -12.26
C VAL A 203 16.90 16.95 -11.21
N VAL A 204 18.02 16.32 -11.55
CA VAL A 204 19.23 16.37 -10.72
C VAL A 204 19.87 17.74 -10.90
N ILE A 205 20.22 18.38 -9.78
CA ILE A 205 20.82 19.71 -9.78
C ILE A 205 22.13 19.73 -8.99
N GLY A 206 22.95 20.76 -9.22
CA GLY A 206 24.19 20.97 -8.50
C GLY A 206 23.97 21.34 -7.03
N THR A 207 25.02 21.15 -6.23
CA THR A 207 25.01 21.43 -4.77
C THR A 207 24.63 22.88 -4.47
N LYS A 208 25.16 23.83 -5.22
CA LYS A 208 24.93 25.26 -5.00
C LYS A 208 23.48 25.65 -5.29
N GLU A 209 22.93 25.14 -6.38
CA GLU A 209 21.54 25.35 -6.77
C GLU A 209 20.59 24.74 -5.75
N PHE A 210 20.97 23.59 -5.19
CA PHE A 210 20.18 22.89 -4.18
C PHE A 210 20.13 23.67 -2.87
N GLU A 211 21.27 24.17 -2.40
CA GLU A 211 21.32 25.02 -1.21
C GLU A 211 20.49 26.30 -1.37
N ILE A 212 20.55 26.95 -2.55
CA ILE A 212 19.73 28.11 -2.87
C ILE A 212 18.24 27.75 -2.84
N ALA A 213 17.86 26.60 -3.41
CA ALA A 213 16.48 26.13 -3.38
C ALA A 213 15.98 25.86 -1.95
N CYS A 214 16.78 25.17 -1.13
CA CYS A 214 16.48 24.94 0.28
C CYS A 214 16.32 26.25 1.06
N GLN A 215 17.19 27.24 0.83
CA GLN A 215 17.09 28.56 1.46
C GLN A 215 15.81 29.31 1.06
N LYS A 216 15.46 29.29 -0.23
CA LYS A 216 14.22 29.89 -0.72
C LYS A 216 13.00 29.20 -0.11
N PHE A 217 13.00 27.87 -0.06
CA PHE A 217 11.90 27.10 0.53
C PHE A 217 11.73 27.39 2.02
N ARG A 218 12.83 27.46 2.79
CA ARG A 218 12.80 27.85 4.21
C ARG A 218 12.20 29.24 4.42
N LYS A 219 12.49 30.21 3.55
CA LYS A 219 11.91 31.57 3.64
C LYS A 219 10.40 31.61 3.37
N ILE A 220 9.88 30.70 2.55
CA ILE A 220 8.45 30.58 2.28
C ILE A 220 7.73 30.02 3.52
N TRP A 221 8.33 29.02 4.18
CA TRP A 221 7.74 28.36 5.36
C TRP A 221 7.82 29.20 6.64
N LEU A 222 8.79 30.12 6.75
CA LEU A 222 8.94 31.03 7.90
C LEU A 222 8.06 32.28 7.83
N ASN A 223 7.37 32.52 6.71
CA ASN A 223 6.47 33.65 6.49
C ASN A 223 4.97 33.23 6.45
N VAL A 224 4.68 31.99 6.87
CA VAL A 224 3.34 31.44 7.14
C VAL A 224 3.23 31.18 8.64
#